data_AF-A0A350BS38-F1
#
_entry.id   AF-A0A350BS38-F1
#
_cell.length_a   1.000
_cell.length_b   1.000
_cell.length_c   1.000
_cell.angle_alpha   90.00
_cell.angle_beta   90.00
_cell.angle_gamma   90.00
#
_symmetry.space_group_name_H-M   'P 1'
#
loop_
_entity.id
_entity.type
_entity.pdbx_description
1 polymer ?
#
loop_
_entity_poly.entity_id
_entity_poly.type
_entity_poly.pdbx_seq_one_letter_code
_entity_poly.pdbx_strand_id
1 'polypeptide(L)'
;MKRNRDMKKTLVIFMTLLIAATAANAQVSKFEDFTYPHTAVKERKAVPYRYIREANVKWSKRIHRVIDVREKQNKVMHWPRNPFYLIIWNSAMNGELTAYANDSLTSIKTPEDISKEISIETTVMIPNPENPDDPYDLIP
;
A
#
# COMPACT_ATOMS: atom_id res chain seq x y z
N MET A 1 -37.61 1.34 -52.85
CA MET A 1 -36.79 2.56 -53.07
C MET A 1 -36.41 3.33 -51.78
N LYS A 2 -36.98 3.04 -50.59
CA LYS A 2 -36.68 3.74 -49.31
C LYS A 2 -35.27 3.47 -48.73
N ARG A 3 -34.78 2.22 -48.81
CA ARG A 3 -33.51 1.74 -48.21
C ARG A 3 -32.27 2.57 -48.57
N ASN A 4 -32.14 2.98 -49.84
CA ASN A 4 -30.99 3.76 -50.30
C ASN A 4 -31.07 5.23 -49.89
N ARG A 5 -32.28 5.76 -49.60
CA ARG A 5 -32.45 7.13 -49.12
C ARG A 5 -32.03 7.23 -47.66
N ASP A 6 -32.33 6.22 -46.86
CA ASP A 6 -31.98 6.18 -45.44
C ASP A 6 -30.48 5.93 -45.23
N MET A 7 -29.86 5.05 -46.03
CA MET A 7 -28.40 4.80 -46.00
C MET A 7 -27.56 6.01 -46.46
N LYS A 8 -28.10 6.83 -47.38
CA LYS A 8 -27.45 8.09 -47.79
C LYS A 8 -27.56 9.16 -46.71
N LYS A 9 -28.68 9.23 -45.98
CA LYS A 9 -28.86 10.15 -44.86
C LYS A 9 -27.95 9.79 -43.69
N THR A 10 -27.83 8.52 -43.35
CA THR A 10 -26.89 8.08 -42.30
C THR A 10 -25.44 8.35 -42.70
N LEU A 11 -25.08 8.19 -43.98
CA LEU A 11 -23.75 8.51 -44.49
C LEU A 11 -23.43 10.01 -44.45
N VAL A 12 -24.41 10.87 -44.75
CA VAL A 12 -24.26 12.33 -44.60
C VAL A 12 -24.12 12.73 -43.14
N ILE A 13 -24.91 12.14 -42.24
CA ILE A 13 -24.81 12.37 -40.80
C ILE A 13 -23.42 11.95 -40.28
N PHE A 14 -22.93 10.79 -40.71
CA PHE A 14 -21.60 10.30 -40.33
C PHE A 14 -20.48 11.21 -40.85
N MET A 15 -20.58 11.71 -42.09
CA MET A 15 -19.64 12.68 -42.65
C MET A 15 -19.68 14.03 -41.90
N THR A 16 -20.85 14.52 -41.51
CA THR A 16 -20.95 15.76 -40.72
C THR A 16 -20.36 15.60 -39.31
N LEU A 17 -20.49 14.42 -38.71
CA LEU A 17 -19.96 14.12 -37.38
C LEU A 17 -18.42 13.97 -37.42
N LEU A 18 -17.88 13.45 -38.53
CA LEU A 18 -16.44 13.40 -38.78
C LEU A 18 -15.82 14.80 -38.93
N ILE A 19 -16.50 15.71 -39.63
CA ILE A 19 -16.06 17.10 -39.80
C ILE A 19 -16.11 17.84 -38.46
N ALA A 20 -17.17 17.65 -37.66
CA ALA A 20 -17.28 18.24 -36.33
C ALA A 20 -16.20 17.74 -35.35
N ALA A 21 -15.78 16.48 -35.45
CA ALA A 21 -14.69 15.93 -34.63
C ALA A 21 -13.32 16.56 -34.95
N THR A 22 -13.07 16.95 -36.20
CA THR A 22 -11.82 17.64 -36.58
C THR A 22 -11.79 19.11 -36.15
N ALA A 23 -12.94 19.77 -36.00
CA ALA A 23 -13.04 21.14 -35.51
C ALA A 23 -12.83 21.27 -33.98
N ALA A 24 -13.03 20.20 -33.21
CA ALA A 24 -12.86 20.20 -31.76
C ALA A 24 -11.41 20.45 -31.30
N ASN A 25 -10.41 20.22 -32.17
CA ASN A 25 -9.00 20.48 -31.87
C ASN A 25 -8.51 21.88 -32.31
N ALA A 26 -9.40 22.79 -32.76
CA ALA A 26 -9.01 24.09 -33.30
C ALA A 26 -9.06 25.26 -32.30
N GLN A 27 -9.48 25.05 -31.05
CA GLN A 27 -9.61 26.13 -30.05
C GLN A 27 -8.57 26.00 -28.92
N VAL A 28 -7.29 26.14 -29.25
CA VAL A 28 -6.34 26.79 -28.35
C VAL A 28 -5.48 27.71 -29.21
N SER A 29 -5.80 29.00 -29.25
CA SER A 29 -4.86 29.99 -29.75
C SER A 29 -3.66 29.98 -28.81
N LYS A 30 -2.59 29.31 -29.22
CA LYS A 30 -1.32 29.19 -28.49
C LYS A 30 -0.52 30.51 -28.51
N PHE A 31 -1.22 31.64 -28.64
CA PHE A 31 -0.64 32.96 -28.81
C PHE A 31 -0.64 33.66 -27.45
N GLU A 32 0.28 33.23 -26.59
CA GLU A 32 0.82 34.16 -25.61
C GLU A 32 1.81 35.05 -26.37
N ASP A 33 1.40 36.29 -26.65
CA ASP A 33 2.15 37.31 -27.39
C ASP A 33 3.27 37.90 -26.51
N PHE A 34 4.26 37.08 -26.19
CA PHE A 34 5.47 37.56 -25.55
C PHE A 34 6.66 37.22 -26.44
N THR A 35 7.44 38.24 -26.79
CA THR A 35 8.66 38.13 -27.62
C THR A 35 9.77 37.32 -26.93
N TYR A 36 9.53 36.85 -25.71
CA TYR A 36 10.44 36.08 -24.88
C TYR A 36 9.67 35.12 -23.95
N PRO A 37 10.22 33.92 -23.68
CA PRO A 37 9.60 32.98 -22.74
C PRO A 37 9.66 33.52 -21.31
N HIS A 38 8.53 33.50 -20.59
CA HIS A 38 8.46 33.82 -19.16
C HIS A 38 9.01 32.66 -18.31
N THR A 39 10.30 32.36 -18.44
CA THR A 39 10.96 31.26 -17.70
C THR A 39 11.00 31.52 -16.20
N ALA A 40 10.99 32.79 -15.77
CA ALA A 40 11.04 33.19 -14.36
C ALA A 40 9.90 32.63 -13.48
N VAL A 41 8.72 32.36 -14.05
CA VAL A 41 7.61 31.74 -13.31
C VAL A 41 7.82 30.23 -13.16
N LYS A 42 8.40 29.60 -14.18
CA LYS A 42 8.67 28.15 -14.23
C LYS A 42 9.89 27.75 -13.40
N GLU A 43 10.80 28.69 -13.19
CA GLU A 43 12.06 28.55 -12.45
C GLU A 43 11.96 28.89 -10.96
N ARG A 44 10.74 29.10 -10.42
CA ARG A 44 10.56 29.31 -8.97
C ARG A 44 10.97 28.07 -8.19
N LYS A 45 12.24 27.98 -7.85
CA LYS A 45 12.80 26.95 -6.98
C LYS A 45 12.33 27.25 -5.56
N ALA A 46 11.75 26.26 -4.90
CA ALA A 46 11.46 26.36 -3.48
C ALA A 46 12.77 26.68 -2.74
N VAL A 47 12.79 27.79 -2.00
CA VAL A 47 13.93 28.10 -1.14
C VAL A 47 14.00 27.00 -0.09
N PRO A 48 15.16 26.32 0.05
CA PRO A 48 15.28 25.27 1.06
C PRO A 48 15.07 25.88 2.45
N TYR A 49 14.43 25.12 3.34
CA TYR A 49 14.27 25.55 4.72
C TYR A 49 15.62 25.87 5.33
N ARG A 50 15.69 27.00 6.06
CA ARG A 50 16.88 27.36 6.83
C ARG A 50 17.13 26.29 7.88
N TYR A 51 18.40 25.98 8.11
CA TYR A 51 18.81 25.16 9.26
C TYR A 51 18.21 25.71 10.56
N ILE A 52 17.43 24.88 11.25
CA ILE A 52 16.86 25.18 12.56
C ILE A 52 17.81 24.60 13.59
N ARG A 53 18.46 25.47 14.38
CA ARG A 53 19.20 25.04 15.59
C ARG A 53 18.21 24.52 16.64
N GLU A 54 18.64 23.61 17.50
CA GLU A 54 17.80 23.01 18.56
C GLU A 54 17.07 24.08 19.41
N ALA A 55 17.74 25.17 19.76
CA ALA A 55 17.16 26.27 20.53
C ALA A 55 16.08 27.10 19.80
N ASN A 56 15.87 26.89 18.50
CA ASN A 56 14.78 27.50 17.73
C ASN A 56 13.58 26.55 17.56
N VAL A 57 13.65 25.32 18.09
CA VAL A 57 12.54 24.36 18.07
C VAL A 57 11.49 24.78 19.09
N LYS A 58 10.30 25.17 18.62
CA LYS A 58 9.23 25.65 19.51
C LYS A 58 8.64 24.55 20.40
N TRP A 59 8.54 23.32 19.89
CA TRP A 59 8.09 22.15 20.65
C TRP A 59 8.60 20.87 19.97
N SER A 60 8.86 19.85 20.78
CA SER A 60 9.13 18.48 20.33
C SER A 60 8.32 17.52 21.18
N LYS A 61 7.70 16.53 20.55
CA LYS A 61 6.90 15.51 21.23
C LYS A 61 7.30 14.14 20.70
N ARG A 62 7.68 13.24 21.59
CA ARG A 62 7.80 11.81 21.32
C ARG A 62 6.58 11.12 21.93
N ILE A 63 5.91 10.26 21.15
CA ILE A 63 4.72 9.53 21.60
C ILE A 63 5.03 8.04 21.47
N HIS A 64 4.96 7.33 22.59
CA HIS A 64 4.91 5.88 22.63
C HIS A 64 3.44 5.49 22.77
N ARG A 65 2.94 4.63 21.87
CA ARG A 65 1.53 4.23 21.86
C ARG A 65 1.41 2.78 21.40
N VAL A 66 0.59 2.01 22.11
CA VAL A 66 0.10 0.71 21.66
C VAL A 66 -1.06 0.97 20.68
N ILE A 67 -0.93 0.45 19.46
CA ILE A 67 -1.94 0.62 18.40
C ILE A 67 -2.62 -0.71 18.16
N ASP A 68 -3.93 -0.80 18.43
CA ASP A 68 -4.73 -1.96 18.06
C ASP A 68 -5.31 -1.77 16.65
N VAL A 69 -4.84 -2.58 15.70
CA VAL A 69 -5.23 -2.52 14.28
C VAL A 69 -6.68 -2.97 14.05
N ARG A 70 -7.32 -3.60 15.05
CA ARG A 70 -8.73 -4.04 14.99
C ARG A 70 -9.72 -2.90 15.22
N GLU A 71 -9.26 -1.77 15.76
CA GLU A 71 -10.12 -0.61 16.01
C GLU A 71 -10.56 0.07 14.70
N LYS A 72 -11.78 0.64 14.70
CA LYS A 72 -12.35 1.33 13.54
C LYS A 72 -11.46 2.45 13.01
N GLN A 73 -10.79 3.19 13.89
CA GLN A 73 -9.89 4.28 13.50
C GLN A 73 -8.63 3.78 12.77
N ASN A 74 -8.16 2.57 13.10
CA ASN A 74 -6.93 1.98 12.56
C ASN A 74 -7.19 1.04 11.37
N LYS A 75 -8.42 1.02 10.84
CA LYS A 75 -8.84 0.10 9.77
C LYS A 75 -7.99 0.20 8.49
N VAL A 76 -7.39 1.36 8.22
CA VAL A 76 -6.44 1.54 7.10
C VAL A 76 -5.25 0.59 7.22
N MET A 77 -4.79 0.30 8.43
CA MET A 77 -3.68 -0.63 8.69
C MET A 77 -4.10 -2.11 8.53
N HIS A 78 -5.39 -2.41 8.55
CA HIS A 78 -5.92 -3.77 8.40
C HIS A 78 -6.33 -4.10 6.95
N TRP A 79 -5.73 -3.42 5.97
CA TRP A 79 -6.10 -3.57 4.57
C TRP A 79 -5.97 -5.04 4.08
N PRO A 80 -7.02 -5.66 3.47
CA PRO A 80 -7.02 -7.09 3.19
C PRO A 80 -5.89 -7.59 2.28
N ARG A 81 -5.44 -6.75 1.33
CA ARG A 81 -4.37 -7.14 0.39
C ARG A 81 -2.98 -7.05 1.01
N ASN A 82 -2.79 -6.14 1.94
CA ASN A 82 -1.50 -5.92 2.58
C ASN A 82 -1.71 -5.42 4.01
N PRO A 83 -2.03 -6.33 4.94
CA PRO A 83 -2.29 -5.95 6.31
C PRO A 83 -0.97 -5.64 7.02
N PHE A 84 -0.95 -4.55 7.77
CA PHE A 84 0.25 -4.02 8.42
C PHE A 84 0.93 -5.03 9.36
N TYR A 85 0.14 -5.83 10.10
CA TYR A 85 0.68 -6.84 11.01
C TYR A 85 1.53 -7.89 10.28
N LEU A 86 1.16 -8.25 9.05
CA LEU A 86 1.84 -9.27 8.26
C LEU A 86 3.17 -8.73 7.70
N ILE A 87 3.21 -7.43 7.38
CA ILE A 87 4.45 -6.74 6.98
C ILE A 87 5.44 -6.77 8.15
N ILE A 88 4.99 -6.37 9.35
CA ILE A 88 5.84 -6.40 10.55
C ILE A 88 6.30 -7.82 10.86
N TRP A 89 5.37 -8.78 10.82
CA TRP A 89 5.68 -10.19 11.06
C TRP A 89 6.78 -10.70 10.13
N ASN A 90 6.63 -10.48 8.83
CA ASN A 90 7.62 -10.93 7.84
C ASN A 90 8.96 -10.20 8.03
N SER A 91 8.95 -8.89 8.29
CA SER A 91 10.18 -8.12 8.51
C SER A 91 10.91 -8.57 9.79
N ALA A 92 10.18 -8.90 10.86
CA ALA A 92 10.74 -9.47 12.08
C ALA A 92 11.31 -10.89 11.84
N MET A 93 10.58 -11.75 11.12
CA MET A 93 11.03 -13.11 10.81
C MET A 93 12.25 -13.12 9.87
N ASN A 94 12.34 -12.16 8.96
CA ASN A 94 13.49 -11.96 8.07
C ASN A 94 14.69 -11.33 8.78
N GLY A 95 14.55 -10.86 10.03
CA GLY A 95 15.61 -10.20 10.80
C GLY A 95 15.90 -8.75 10.40
N GLU A 96 15.05 -8.13 9.58
CA GLU A 96 15.16 -6.71 9.22
C GLU A 96 14.68 -5.81 10.37
N LEU A 97 13.69 -6.27 11.13
CA LEU A 97 13.15 -5.58 12.29
C LEU A 97 13.58 -6.28 13.59
N THR A 98 14.14 -5.53 14.54
CA THR A 98 14.44 -6.04 15.88
C THR A 98 13.16 -6.17 16.71
N ALA A 99 12.81 -7.40 17.07
CA ALA A 99 11.72 -7.67 18.00
C ALA A 99 12.23 -7.59 19.45
N TYR A 100 11.42 -6.98 20.32
CA TYR A 100 11.71 -6.88 21.74
C TYR A 100 10.67 -7.61 22.58
N ALA A 101 11.10 -8.16 23.71
CA ALA A 101 10.20 -8.87 24.63
C ALA A 101 9.27 -7.92 25.39
N ASN A 102 9.69 -6.68 25.63
CA ASN A 102 8.98 -5.70 26.46
C ASN A 102 9.19 -4.25 25.98
N ASP A 103 8.40 -3.33 26.53
CA ASP A 103 8.47 -1.88 26.25
C ASP A 103 9.76 -1.23 26.78
N SER A 104 10.57 -1.95 27.56
CA SER A 104 11.90 -1.50 27.98
C SER A 104 12.91 -1.55 26.84
N LEU A 105 12.62 -2.25 25.73
CA LEU A 105 13.46 -2.34 24.53
C LEU A 105 14.88 -2.86 24.83
N THR A 106 15.05 -3.62 25.91
CA THR A 106 16.36 -4.17 26.34
C THR A 106 16.55 -5.60 25.86
N SER A 107 15.51 -6.43 25.96
CA SER A 107 15.59 -7.85 25.63
C SER A 107 15.16 -8.09 24.19
N ILE A 108 16.11 -8.47 23.34
CA ILE A 108 15.89 -8.78 21.92
C ILE A 108 15.39 -10.22 21.79
N LYS A 109 14.44 -10.45 20.88
CA LYS A 109 13.94 -11.79 20.50
C LYS A 109 14.42 -12.16 19.11
N THR A 110 14.89 -13.40 18.96
CA THR A 110 15.23 -13.95 17.66
C THR A 110 13.99 -14.50 16.94
N PRO A 111 14.02 -14.66 15.61
CA PRO A 111 12.93 -15.30 14.85
C PRO A 111 12.57 -16.69 15.39
N GLU A 112 13.56 -17.45 15.86
CA GLU A 112 13.38 -18.79 16.44
C GLU A 112 12.60 -18.71 17.76
N ASP A 113 12.98 -17.79 18.65
CA ASP A 113 12.27 -17.57 19.92
C ASP A 113 10.80 -17.18 19.68
N ILE A 114 10.56 -16.31 18.69
CA ILE A 114 9.21 -15.89 18.30
C ILE A 114 8.39 -17.09 17.82
N SER A 115 8.98 -17.94 16.98
CA SER A 115 8.29 -19.13 16.46
C SER A 115 7.90 -20.11 17.56
N LYS A 116 8.79 -20.31 18.54
CA LYS A 116 8.58 -21.19 19.69
C LYS A 116 7.46 -20.70 20.62
N GLU A 117 7.39 -19.38 20.85
CA GLU A 117 6.35 -18.79 21.70
C GLU A 117 4.96 -18.83 21.06
N ILE A 118 4.90 -18.81 19.72
CA ILE A 118 3.64 -18.76 18.97
C ILE A 118 3.15 -20.16 18.59
N SER A 119 4.06 -21.11 18.41
CA SER A 119 3.72 -22.50 18.12
C SER A 119 3.02 -23.14 19.31
N ILE A 120 1.91 -23.84 19.04
CA ILE A 120 1.29 -24.75 19.99
C ILE A 120 1.78 -26.14 19.64
N GLU A 121 2.67 -26.70 20.45
CA GLU A 121 3.08 -28.10 20.33
C GLU A 121 1.97 -28.98 20.92
N THR A 122 1.41 -29.86 20.09
CA THR A 122 0.43 -30.86 20.53
C THR A 122 0.97 -32.24 20.19
N THR A 123 1.19 -33.06 21.20
CA THR A 123 1.48 -34.47 21.04
C THR A 123 0.18 -35.21 20.74
N VAL A 124 0.15 -35.94 19.63
CA VAL A 124 -0.98 -36.80 19.27
C VAL A 124 -0.53 -38.23 19.45
N MET A 125 -1.26 -38.98 20.26
CA MET A 125 -0.97 -40.38 20.50
C MET A 125 -1.31 -41.19 19.24
N ILE A 126 -0.36 -41.97 18.74
CA ILE A 126 -0.51 -42.82 17.54
C ILE A 126 -0.51 -44.30 17.98
N PRO A 127 -1.33 -45.18 17.38
CA PRO A 127 -1.27 -46.60 17.64
C PRO A 127 0.12 -47.19 17.36
N ASN A 128 0.59 -48.05 18.26
CA ASN A 128 1.90 -48.66 18.15
C ASN A 128 2.04 -49.53 16.88
N PRO A 129 3.04 -49.28 16.00
CA PRO A 129 3.27 -50.09 14.81
C PRO A 129 3.64 -51.55 15.10
N GLU A 130 4.26 -51.81 16.26
CA GLU A 130 4.66 -53.16 16.67
C GLU A 130 3.47 -54.00 17.16
N ASN A 131 2.37 -53.34 17.57
CA ASN A 131 1.16 -53.98 18.06
C ASN A 131 -0.10 -53.25 17.54
N PRO A 132 -0.39 -53.37 16.24
CA PRO A 132 -1.46 -52.59 15.60
C PRO A 132 -2.88 -53.04 15.99
N ASP A 133 -3.03 -54.21 16.63
CA ASP A 133 -4.33 -54.79 16.98
C ASP A 133 -4.83 -54.33 18.36
N ASP A 134 -4.00 -53.69 19.19
CA ASP A 134 -4.39 -53.19 20.51
C ASP A 134 -4.80 -51.70 20.45
N PRO A 135 -6.10 -51.38 20.58
CA PRO A 135 -6.59 -50.00 20.53
C PRO A 135 -6.20 -49.15 21.74
N TYR A 136 -5.62 -49.75 22.79
CA TYR A 136 -5.15 -49.03 23.98
C TYR A 136 -3.62 -48.86 24.03
N ASP A 137 -2.87 -49.47 23.11
CA ASP A 137 -1.42 -49.32 22.99
C ASP A 137 -1.07 -48.11 22.12
N LEU A 138 -1.11 -46.94 22.74
CA LEU A 138 -0.82 -45.67 22.08
C LEU A 138 0.55 -45.14 22.53
N ILE A 139 1.38 -44.77 21.57
CA ILE A 139 2.67 -44.11 21.80
C ILE A 139 2.55 -42.60 21.51
N PRO A 140 3.25 -41.75 22.27
CA PRO A 140 3.27 -40.31 22.06
C PRO A 140 3.97 -39.88 20.76
#